data_AF-R6MUE9-F1
#
_entry.id   AF-R6MUE9-F1
#
_cell.length_a   1.000
_cell.length_b   1.000
_cell.length_c   1.000
_cell.angle_alpha   90.00
_cell.angle_beta   90.00
_cell.angle_gamma   90.00
#
_symmetry.space_group_name_H-M   'P 1'
#
loop_
_entity.id
_entity.type
_entity.pdbx_description
1 polymer ?
#
loop_
_entity_poly.entity_id
_entity_poly.type
_entity_poly.pdbx_seq_one_letter_code
_entity_poly.pdbx_strand_id
1 'polypeptide(L)'
;MLKIPENKTRKRFRIAQCIFYALLVMLCSMPYIQGATTDGKFFSYSVLDLMSFIGGTADGTLGDAFLNYVMYTPILIIIPVIGFFFCLFDRERNIKNIVSLLCCAAGIVAILAIAGVAMSLGAILSILIYLLISFLTTIAIFARFTKDSSDDNKKQNIRK
;
A
#
# COMPACT_ATOMS: atom_id res chain seq x y z
N MET A 1 12.66 23.32 -8.19
CA MET A 1 12.87 21.97 -7.65
C MET A 1 13.93 21.25 -8.47
N LEU A 2 15.10 20.99 -7.89
CA LEU A 2 16.26 20.41 -8.59
C LEU A 2 16.00 18.94 -9.00
N LYS A 3 16.11 18.66 -10.29
CA LYS A 3 16.20 17.29 -10.82
C LYS A 3 17.56 16.71 -10.42
N ILE A 4 17.60 15.96 -9.31
CA ILE A 4 18.81 15.27 -8.88
C ILE A 4 18.82 13.89 -9.54
N PRO A 5 19.83 13.54 -10.35
CA PRO A 5 19.89 12.24 -11.01
C PRO A 5 19.90 11.08 -10.00
N GLU A 6 19.34 9.95 -10.44
CA GLU A 6 19.15 8.76 -9.62
C GLU A 6 20.49 8.08 -9.30
N ASN A 7 20.80 7.92 -8.01
CA ASN A 7 21.99 7.18 -7.56
C ASN A 7 21.69 5.66 -7.52
N LYS A 8 22.72 4.81 -7.62
CA LYS A 8 22.63 3.32 -7.62
C LYS A 8 21.80 2.79 -6.44
N THR A 9 21.96 3.37 -5.25
CA THR A 9 21.18 3.02 -4.05
C THR A 9 19.71 3.42 -4.16
N ARG A 10 19.39 4.60 -4.74
CA ARG A 10 18.01 5.04 -4.98
C ARG A 10 17.27 4.15 -5.96
N LYS A 11 17.97 3.66 -6.98
CA LYS A 11 17.41 2.68 -7.93
C LYS A 11 17.00 1.38 -7.24
N ARG A 12 17.82 0.88 -6.31
CA ARG A 12 17.52 -0.34 -5.53
C ARG A 12 16.29 -0.16 -4.63
N PHE A 13 16.19 0.97 -3.91
CA PHE A 13 15.01 1.27 -3.09
C PHE A 13 13.72 1.35 -3.91
N ARG A 14 13.77 2.00 -5.09
CA ARG A 14 12.61 2.08 -5.99
C ARG A 14 12.17 0.70 -6.50
N ILE A 15 13.12 -0.13 -6.92
CA ILE A 15 12.82 -1.50 -7.38
C ILE A 15 12.21 -2.33 -6.23
N ALA A 16 12.75 -2.23 -5.02
CA ALA A 16 12.18 -2.91 -3.85
C ALA A 16 10.73 -2.47 -3.59
N GLN A 17 10.44 -1.16 -3.63
CA GLN A 17 9.08 -0.64 -3.48
C GLN A 17 8.14 -1.15 -4.58
N CYS A 18 8.58 -1.16 -5.84
CA CYS A 18 7.80 -1.73 -6.94
C CYS A 18 7.49 -3.21 -6.70
N ILE A 19 8.46 -4.01 -6.23
CA ILE A 19 8.24 -5.42 -5.91
C ILE A 19 7.21 -5.56 -4.78
N PHE A 20 7.31 -4.76 -3.71
CA PHE A 20 6.35 -4.81 -2.62
C PHE A 20 4.93 -4.40 -3.04
N TYR A 21 4.78 -3.38 -3.89
CA TYR A 21 3.47 -3.03 -4.43
C TYR A 21 2.91 -4.12 -5.37
N ALA A 22 3.75 -4.76 -6.17
CA ALA A 22 3.32 -5.91 -6.99
C ALA A 22 2.89 -7.10 -6.11
N LEU A 23 3.61 -7.35 -5.02
CA LEU A 23 3.22 -8.36 -4.02
C LEU A 23 1.87 -8.01 -3.38
N LEU A 24 1.61 -6.76 -3.02
CA LEU A 24 0.30 -6.35 -2.48
C LEU A 24 -0.86 -6.67 -3.44
N VAL A 25 -0.68 -6.46 -4.74
CA VAL A 25 -1.68 -6.84 -5.74
C VAL A 25 -1.86 -8.36 -5.78
N MET A 26 -0.78 -9.14 -5.71
CA MET A 26 -0.88 -10.60 -5.64
C MET A 26 -1.57 -11.08 -4.36
N LEU A 27 -1.33 -10.42 -3.21
CA LEU A 27 -1.98 -10.77 -1.96
C LEU A 27 -3.50 -10.60 -2.02
N CYS A 28 -4.04 -9.78 -2.92
CA CYS A 28 -5.49 -9.64 -3.09
C CYS A 28 -6.21 -10.96 -3.46
N SER A 29 -5.50 -11.95 -4.00
CA SER A 29 -6.04 -13.30 -4.25
C SER A 29 -6.01 -14.22 -3.01
N MET A 30 -5.28 -13.84 -1.96
CA MET A 30 -5.33 -14.53 -0.68
C MET A 30 -6.58 -14.09 0.11
N PRO A 31 -7.08 -14.94 1.03
CA PRO A 31 -8.20 -14.54 1.88
C PRO A 31 -7.81 -13.29 2.67
N TYR A 32 -8.71 -12.30 2.71
CA TYR A 32 -8.58 -11.04 3.46
C TYR A 32 -9.57 -10.96 4.63
N ILE A 33 -10.73 -11.61 4.49
CA ILE A 33 -11.76 -11.71 5.52
C ILE A 33 -11.98 -13.17 5.83
N GLN A 34 -11.98 -13.53 7.11
CA GLN A 34 -12.34 -14.86 7.58
C GLN A 34 -13.20 -14.79 8.84
N GLY A 35 -14.13 -15.72 9.00
CA GLY A 35 -15.00 -15.79 10.16
C GLY A 35 -15.80 -17.08 10.22
N ALA A 36 -16.67 -17.18 11.21
CA ALA A 36 -17.64 -18.27 11.33
C ALA A 36 -19.05 -17.66 11.38
N THR A 37 -19.99 -18.24 10.63
CA THR A 37 -21.40 -17.88 10.75
C THR A 37 -21.96 -18.39 12.08
N THR A 38 -23.13 -17.89 12.48
CA THR A 38 -23.87 -18.37 13.66
C THR A 38 -24.15 -19.87 13.62
N ASP A 39 -24.20 -20.45 12.42
CA ASP A 39 -24.41 -21.89 12.19
C ASP A 39 -23.10 -22.70 12.20
N GLY A 40 -21.97 -22.07 12.58
CA GLY A 40 -20.66 -22.72 12.68
C GLY A 40 -19.95 -22.95 11.34
N LYS A 41 -20.44 -22.39 10.23
CA LYS A 41 -19.77 -22.51 8.93
C LYS A 41 -18.66 -21.47 8.83
N PHE A 42 -17.44 -21.93 8.62
CA PHE A 42 -16.31 -21.05 8.36
C PHE A 42 -16.40 -20.49 6.94
N PHE A 43 -16.20 -19.18 6.81
CA PHE A 43 -16.07 -18.51 5.53
C PHE A 43 -14.73 -17.79 5.47
N SER A 44 -14.18 -17.72 4.26
CA SER A 44 -12.90 -17.07 3.98
C SER A 44 -12.97 -16.49 2.58
N TYR A 45 -12.87 -15.18 2.47
CA TYR A 45 -13.04 -14.46 1.21
C TYR A 45 -11.78 -13.66 0.88
N SER A 46 -11.29 -13.81 -0.35
CA SER A 46 -10.28 -12.92 -0.91
C SER A 46 -10.89 -11.60 -1.37
N VAL A 47 -10.04 -10.60 -1.67
CA VAL A 47 -10.48 -9.33 -2.25
C VAL A 47 -11.17 -9.57 -3.60
N LEU A 48 -10.67 -10.54 -4.36
CA LEU A 48 -11.25 -10.93 -5.66
C LEU A 48 -12.62 -11.61 -5.50
N ASP A 49 -12.77 -12.48 -4.51
CA ASP A 49 -14.07 -13.11 -4.22
C ASP A 49 -15.09 -12.07 -3.77
N LEU A 50 -14.69 -11.15 -2.88
CA LEU A 50 -15.50 -10.03 -2.45
C LEU A 50 -15.98 -9.17 -3.63
N MET A 51 -15.10 -8.92 -4.61
CA MET A 51 -15.47 -8.17 -5.81
C MET A 51 -16.51 -8.88 -6.68
N SER A 52 -16.56 -10.23 -6.67
CA SER A 52 -17.58 -10.98 -7.44
C SER A 52 -19.00 -10.76 -6.90
N PHE A 53 -19.14 -10.33 -5.65
CA PHE A 53 -20.44 -10.00 -5.05
C PHE A 53 -20.90 -8.57 -5.36
N ILE A 54 -20.09 -7.75 -6.05
CA ILE A 54 -20.48 -6.38 -6.45
C ILE A 54 -21.62 -6.46 -7.45
N GLY A 55 -22.78 -5.91 -7.08
CA GLY A 55 -23.99 -5.92 -7.91
C GLY A 55 -24.86 -7.18 -7.77
N GLY A 56 -24.49 -8.10 -6.89
CA GLY A 56 -25.33 -9.23 -6.50
C GLY A 56 -26.33 -8.89 -5.40
N THR A 57 -27.36 -9.71 -5.23
CA THR A 57 -28.27 -9.68 -4.07
C THR A 57 -27.74 -10.64 -3.01
N ALA A 58 -27.44 -10.15 -1.80
CA ALA A 58 -27.02 -11.01 -0.70
C ALA A 58 -28.22 -11.75 -0.12
N ASP A 59 -28.39 -13.01 -0.49
CA ASP A 59 -29.34 -13.88 0.19
C ASP A 59 -28.78 -14.33 1.55
N GLY A 60 -29.40 -13.81 2.61
CA GLY A 60 -29.70 -14.56 3.84
C GLY A 60 -28.61 -14.76 4.89
N THR A 61 -27.34 -14.43 4.66
CA THR A 61 -26.27 -14.67 5.68
C THR A 61 -25.21 -13.56 5.80
N LEU A 62 -25.04 -12.75 4.78
CA LEU A 62 -24.12 -11.61 4.75
C LEU A 62 -24.97 -10.35 4.63
N GLY A 63 -25.43 -9.82 5.76
CA GLY A 63 -26.44 -8.75 5.81
C GLY A 63 -26.05 -7.47 5.03
N ASP A 64 -27.01 -6.58 4.81
CA ASP A 64 -26.89 -5.36 3.98
C ASP A 64 -25.64 -4.51 4.26
N ALA A 65 -25.13 -4.51 5.49
CA ALA A 65 -23.88 -3.84 5.84
C ALA A 65 -22.68 -4.40 5.09
N PHE A 66 -22.58 -5.73 4.92
CA PHE A 66 -21.52 -6.39 4.16
C PHE A 66 -21.56 -5.99 2.68
N LEU A 67 -22.75 -5.92 2.08
CA LEU A 67 -22.92 -5.52 0.68
C LEU A 67 -22.43 -4.08 0.42
N ASN A 68 -22.64 -3.18 1.39
CA ASN A 68 -22.12 -1.82 1.33
C ASN A 68 -20.57 -1.79 1.34
N TYR A 69 -19.92 -2.60 2.18
CA TYR A 69 -18.45 -2.68 2.20
C TYR A 69 -17.86 -3.34 0.95
N VAL A 70 -18.57 -4.33 0.39
CA VAL A 70 -18.21 -5.00 -0.87
C VAL A 70 -18.02 -4.00 -2.01
N MET A 71 -18.88 -2.98 -2.12
CA MET A 71 -18.76 -1.94 -3.16
C MET A 71 -17.44 -1.16 -3.10
N TYR A 72 -16.84 -1.02 -1.92
CA TYR A 72 -15.57 -0.32 -1.73
C TYR A 72 -14.34 -1.25 -1.84
N THR A 73 -14.54 -2.56 -1.90
CA THR A 73 -13.46 -3.55 -2.00
C THR A 73 -12.49 -3.32 -3.18
N PRO A 74 -12.90 -2.83 -4.37
CA PRO A 74 -11.97 -2.54 -5.46
C PRO A 74 -10.86 -1.54 -5.09
N ILE A 75 -11.09 -0.70 -4.08
CA ILE A 75 -10.08 0.27 -3.61
C ILE A 75 -8.82 -0.43 -3.11
N LEU A 76 -8.94 -1.65 -2.57
CA LEU A 76 -7.82 -2.45 -2.07
C LEU A 76 -6.87 -2.90 -3.18
N ILE A 77 -7.34 -2.98 -4.42
CA ILE A 77 -6.52 -3.28 -5.62
C ILE A 77 -6.02 -1.99 -6.27
N ILE A 78 -6.87 -0.97 -6.34
CA ILE A 78 -6.54 0.31 -7.00
C ILE A 78 -5.38 1.02 -6.27
N ILE A 79 -5.41 1.08 -4.94
CA ILE A 79 -4.36 1.72 -4.13
C ILE A 79 -2.96 1.17 -4.46
N PRO A 80 -2.68 -0.15 -4.33
CA PRO A 80 -1.36 -0.69 -4.61
C PRO A 80 -0.96 -0.59 -6.09
N VAL A 81 -1.91 -0.63 -7.02
CA VAL A 81 -1.65 -0.40 -8.46
C VAL A 81 -1.20 1.04 -8.72
N ILE A 82 -1.86 2.03 -8.12
CA ILE A 82 -1.44 3.43 -8.20
C ILE A 82 -0.04 3.59 -7.59
N GLY A 83 0.18 3.01 -6.39
CA GLY A 83 1.49 3.01 -5.74
C GLY A 83 2.59 2.43 -6.63
N PHE A 84 2.31 1.30 -7.29
CA PHE A 84 3.21 0.66 -8.24
C PHE A 84 3.59 1.58 -9.41
N PHE A 85 2.59 2.15 -10.09
CA PHE A 85 2.84 3.00 -11.26
C PHE A 85 3.58 4.29 -10.91
N PHE A 86 3.27 4.91 -9.77
CA PHE A 86 4.01 6.09 -9.32
C PHE A 86 5.45 5.76 -8.94
N CYS A 87 5.69 4.62 -8.28
CA CYS A 87 7.05 4.13 -8.04
C CYS A 87 7.79 3.81 -9.36
N LEU A 88 7.10 3.31 -10.38
CA LEU A 88 7.69 2.95 -11.68
C LEU A 88 8.07 4.19 -12.51
N PHE A 89 7.13 5.12 -12.71
CA PHE A 89 7.26 6.24 -13.63
C PHE A 89 7.96 7.47 -13.04
N ASP A 90 7.81 7.75 -11.75
CA ASP A 90 8.44 8.92 -11.15
C ASP A 90 9.86 8.60 -10.67
N ARG A 91 10.82 8.88 -11.55
CA ARG A 91 12.24 8.57 -11.32
C ARG A 91 12.97 9.63 -10.52
N GLU A 92 12.56 10.90 -10.63
CA GLU A 92 13.38 12.06 -10.24
C GLU A 92 12.81 12.86 -9.05
N ARG A 93 11.49 12.89 -8.86
CA ARG A 93 10.86 13.82 -7.93
C ARG A 93 10.73 13.24 -6.52
N ASN A 94 10.57 14.13 -5.53
CA ASN A 94 10.17 13.75 -4.16
C ASN A 94 8.70 13.31 -4.10
N ILE A 95 7.92 13.59 -5.15
CA ILE A 95 6.48 13.30 -5.22
C ILE A 95 6.21 11.81 -5.04
N LYS A 96 7.00 10.93 -5.66
CA LYS A 96 6.88 9.47 -5.48
C LYS A 96 6.91 9.01 -4.01
N ASN A 97 7.73 9.63 -3.17
CA ASN A 97 7.84 9.23 -1.76
C ASN A 97 6.60 9.70 -0.97
N ILE A 98 6.06 10.87 -1.28
CA ILE A 98 4.83 11.40 -0.68
C ILE A 98 3.62 10.56 -1.11
N VAL A 99 3.50 10.26 -2.41
CA VAL A 99 2.42 9.45 -2.97
C VAL A 99 2.48 8.02 -2.42
N SER A 100 3.67 7.44 -2.30
CA SER A 100 3.84 6.11 -1.70
C SER A 100 3.43 6.09 -0.23
N LEU A 101 3.80 7.10 0.57
CA LEU A 101 3.39 7.20 1.97
C LEU A 101 1.86 7.35 2.11
N LEU A 102 1.24 8.16 1.26
CA LEU A 102 -0.22 8.35 1.22
C LEU A 102 -0.93 7.05 0.80
N CYS A 103 -0.40 6.35 -0.19
CA CYS A 103 -0.88 5.05 -0.64
C CYS A 103 -0.79 4.00 0.48
N CYS A 104 0.28 3.99 1.27
CA CYS A 104 0.40 3.12 2.44
C CYS A 104 -0.63 3.45 3.52
N ALA A 105 -0.81 4.73 3.85
CA ALA A 105 -1.80 5.16 4.84
C ALA A 105 -3.23 4.80 4.40
N ALA A 106 -3.59 5.12 3.15
CA ALA A 106 -4.88 4.79 2.57
C ALA A 106 -5.12 3.28 2.51
N GLY A 107 -4.11 2.50 2.13
CA GLY A 107 -4.18 1.04 2.07
C GLY A 107 -4.44 0.40 3.44
N ILE A 108 -3.73 0.85 4.48
CA ILE A 108 -3.95 0.36 5.86
C ILE A 108 -5.36 0.72 6.34
N VAL A 109 -5.79 1.98 6.15
CA VAL A 109 -7.13 2.42 6.55
C VAL A 109 -8.22 1.62 5.81
N ALA A 110 -8.05 1.38 4.52
CA ALA A 110 -8.99 0.59 3.73
C ALA A 110 -9.08 -0.87 4.21
N ILE A 111 -7.95 -1.52 4.51
CA ILE A 111 -7.94 -2.88 5.06
C ILE A 111 -8.65 -2.91 6.41
N LEU A 112 -8.37 -1.96 7.31
CA LEU A 112 -9.00 -1.90 8.62
C LEU A 112 -10.51 -1.63 8.53
N ALA A 113 -10.95 -0.79 7.59
CA ALA A 113 -12.36 -0.47 7.39
C ALA A 113 -13.16 -1.66 6.81
N ILE A 114 -12.55 -2.45 5.92
CA ILE A 114 -13.24 -3.54 5.21
C ILE A 114 -13.13 -4.87 5.97
N ALA A 115 -11.94 -5.23 6.44
CA ALA A 115 -11.70 -6.50 7.14
C ALA A 115 -11.98 -6.41 8.64
N GLY A 116 -11.77 -5.24 9.26
CA GLY A 116 -12.11 -4.98 10.67
C GLY A 116 -11.57 -6.03 11.63
N VAL A 117 -12.43 -6.62 12.45
CA VAL A 117 -12.08 -7.69 13.40
C VAL A 117 -12.01 -9.08 12.74
N ALA A 118 -12.48 -9.22 11.51
CA ALA A 118 -12.51 -10.46 10.74
C ALA A 118 -11.27 -10.62 9.83
N MET A 119 -10.16 -9.95 10.18
CA MET A 119 -8.91 -10.02 9.41
C MET A 119 -8.36 -11.44 9.34
N SER A 120 -8.05 -11.88 8.13
CA SER A 120 -7.31 -13.12 7.86
C SER A 120 -5.82 -12.85 7.65
N LEU A 121 -5.08 -13.91 7.33
CA LEU A 121 -3.64 -13.85 7.03
C LEU A 121 -3.30 -12.86 5.89
N GLY A 122 -4.10 -12.83 4.81
CA GLY A 122 -3.81 -11.97 3.65
C GLY A 122 -3.90 -10.48 3.98
N ALA A 123 -4.87 -10.08 4.81
CA ALA A 123 -5.01 -8.72 5.30
C ALA A 123 -3.83 -8.31 6.20
N ILE A 124 -3.44 -9.19 7.13
CA ILE A 124 -2.31 -8.96 8.05
C ILE A 124 -1.00 -8.79 7.28
N LEU A 125 -0.70 -9.72 6.37
CA LEU A 125 0.51 -9.66 5.54
C LEU A 125 0.53 -8.39 4.69
N SER A 126 -0.61 -7.95 4.17
CA SER A 126 -0.71 -6.73 3.37
C SER A 126 -0.44 -5.48 4.22
N ILE A 127 -0.97 -5.40 5.45
CA ILE A 127 -0.64 -4.32 6.39
C ILE A 127 0.87 -4.30 6.69
N LEU A 128 1.48 -5.46 6.94
CA LEU A 128 2.92 -5.55 7.20
C LEU A 128 3.74 -5.06 6.01
N ILE A 129 3.35 -5.40 4.78
CA ILE A 129 4.02 -4.91 3.57
C ILE A 129 3.83 -3.39 3.42
N TYR A 130 2.63 -2.85 3.66
CA TYR A 130 2.41 -1.40 3.63
C TYR A 130 3.27 -0.64 4.66
N LEU A 131 3.41 -1.18 5.87
CA LEU A 131 4.30 -0.63 6.90
C LEU A 131 5.77 -0.69 6.47
N LEU A 132 6.19 -1.79 5.86
CA LEU A 132 7.55 -1.96 5.36
C LEU A 132 7.86 -0.98 4.20
N ILE A 133 6.92 -0.78 3.27
CA ILE A 133 7.05 0.24 2.23
C ILE A 133 7.18 1.64 2.86
N SER A 134 6.33 1.97 3.84
CA SER A 134 6.34 3.24 4.56
C SER A 134 7.69 3.50 5.26
N PHE A 135 8.25 2.48 5.90
CA PHE A 135 9.56 2.54 6.52
C PHE A 135 10.67 2.80 5.48
N LEU A 136 10.67 2.07 4.37
CA LEU A 136 11.63 2.26 3.28
C LEU A 136 11.51 3.66 2.64
N THR A 137 10.30 4.18 2.44
CA THR A 137 10.10 5.57 1.97
C THR A 137 10.67 6.58 2.95
N THR A 138 10.47 6.38 4.25
CA THR A 138 10.92 7.32 5.29
C THR A 138 12.44 7.39 5.33
N ILE A 139 13.13 6.24 5.29
CA ILE A 139 14.60 6.20 5.20
C ILE A 139 15.09 6.90 3.93
N ALA A 140 14.42 6.66 2.79
CA ALA A 140 14.80 7.29 1.52
C ALA A 140 14.64 8.82 1.54
N ILE A 141 13.64 9.33 2.26
CA ILE A 141 13.45 10.78 2.50
C ILE A 141 14.56 11.30 3.42
N PHE A 142 14.80 10.65 4.56
CA PHE A 142 15.79 11.09 5.55
C PHE A 142 17.21 11.12 4.98
N ALA A 143 17.59 10.10 4.20
CA ALA A 143 18.86 10.04 3.49
C ALA A 143 19.04 11.16 2.45
N ARG A 144 17.93 11.73 1.93
CA ARG A 144 17.94 12.88 1.03
C ARG A 144 18.23 14.17 1.81
N PHE A 145 17.52 14.38 2.92
CA PHE A 145 17.72 15.53 3.79
C PHE A 145 19.13 15.63 4.36
N THR A 146 19.70 14.52 4.82
CA THR A 146 21.09 14.51 5.33
C THR A 146 22.11 14.83 4.24
N LYS A 147 21.89 14.36 3.01
CA LYS A 147 22.79 14.65 1.88
C LYS A 147 22.74 16.13 1.45
N ASP A 148 21.55 16.71 1.36
CA ASP A 148 21.39 18.12 0.99
C ASP A 148 22.05 19.04 2.07
N SER A 149 21.88 18.74 3.37
CA SER A 149 22.53 19.48 4.45
C SER A 149 24.06 19.43 4.44
N SER A 150 24.67 18.31 4.01
CA SER A 150 26.12 18.20 3.87
C SER A 150 26.66 18.99 2.67
N ASP A 151 25.96 18.98 1.54
CA ASP A 151 26.37 19.71 0.34
C ASP A 151 26.25 21.23 0.54
N ASP A 152 25.24 21.70 1.28
CA ASP A 152 25.07 23.13 1.63
C ASP A 152 26.14 23.62 2.62
N ASN A 153 26.50 22.81 3.63
CA ASN A 153 27.61 23.12 4.53
C ASN A 153 28.95 23.22 3.78
N LYS A 154 29.18 22.32 2.81
CA LYS A 154 30.41 22.33 2.00
C LYS A 154 30.50 23.58 1.13
N LYS A 155 29.39 24.04 0.54
CA LYS A 155 29.35 25.28 -0.25
C LYS A 155 29.56 26.54 0.59
N GLN A 156 29.06 26.58 1.84
CA GLN A 156 29.32 27.70 2.75
C GLN A 156 30.80 27.80 3.15
N ASN A 157 31.47 26.66 3.39
CA ASN A 157 32.90 26.65 3.73
C ASN A 157 33.83 27.02 2.56
N ILE A 158 33.41 26.88 1.31
CA ILE A 158 34.21 27.29 0.13
C ILE A 158 34.07 28.80 -0.17
N ARG A 159 33.04 29.46 0.38
CA ARG A 159 32.79 30.91 0.18
C ARG A 159 33.35 31.80 1.29
N LYS A 160 33.97 31.23 2.32
CA LYS A 160 34.75 31.94 3.35
C LYS A 160 36.22 31.84 3.02
#